data_AF-A0A8T9BQP0-F1
#
_entry.id   AF-A0A8T9BQP0-F1
#
_cell.length_a   1.000
_cell.length_b   1.000
_cell.length_c   1.000
_cell.angle_alpha   90.00
_cell.angle_beta   90.00
_cell.angle_gamma   90.00
#
_symmetry.space_group_name_H-M   'P 1'
#
loop_
_entity.id
_entity.type
_entity.pdbx_description
1 polymer ?
#
loop_
_entity_poly.entity_id
_entity_poly.type
_entity_poly.pdbx_seq_one_letter_code
_entity_poly.pdbx_strand_id
1 'polypeptide(L)'
;TTKPSKKEALLPTHLTKTHLPMHIGDYTDFFAGIHHASNVGAMFRGAANALQPNYTHLPVGYHGRSSSIIVSGTPVRRPNGQVILDKTASPPVPTFQPCRNLDIELEMGCFLIGGNELGEPVKIDSAKEAVFGYVLLNDWSARDVQTWEYVPLGPFNAKNFATTISPWIVLPSALAPFAVPKLPNKTSVLPYLDEKEERSVYDIQLTVDLTTPGPEGATTTISRVSARNILWSFPQMIAHHSSGGCPLSPGDLLGSGTISGDSGKGGDLGSLLEMSEGGKREVMLAGMDVRTFLKDGDTVCIRGVCGDEDGEGGLVGFGECVGRVESAVKY
;
A
#
# COMPACT_ATOMS: atom_id res chain seq x y z
N THR A 1 0.50 22.64 -40.31
CA THR A 1 -0.54 22.29 -39.31
C THR A 1 -0.51 23.32 -38.21
N THR A 2 -1.58 24.09 -38.02
CA THR A 2 -1.68 25.11 -36.96
C THR A 2 -1.70 24.42 -35.60
N LYS A 3 -0.73 24.75 -34.73
CA LYS A 3 -0.71 24.24 -33.35
C LYS A 3 -1.98 24.72 -32.62
N PRO A 4 -2.66 23.86 -31.86
CA PRO A 4 -3.80 24.29 -31.05
C PRO A 4 -3.38 25.39 -30.08
N SER A 5 -4.27 26.34 -29.82
CA SER A 5 -4.04 27.40 -28.83
C SER A 5 -3.94 26.81 -27.42
N LYS A 6 -3.25 27.48 -26.49
CA LYS A 6 -3.14 27.05 -25.08
C LYS A 6 -4.51 26.80 -24.44
N LYS A 7 -5.55 27.54 -24.86
CA LYS A 7 -6.92 27.39 -24.36
C LYS A 7 -7.60 26.12 -24.86
N GLU A 8 -7.24 25.62 -26.04
CA GLU A 8 -7.77 24.37 -26.61
C GLU A 8 -7.03 23.13 -26.08
N ALA A 9 -5.80 23.28 -25.60
CA ALA A 9 -4.97 22.19 -25.09
C ALA A 9 -5.08 21.94 -23.57
N LEU A 10 -5.72 22.84 -22.81
CA LEU A 10 -5.91 22.71 -21.37
C LEU A 10 -7.36 22.36 -21.04
N LEU A 11 -7.57 21.24 -20.36
CA LEU A 11 -8.87 20.83 -19.84
C LEU A 11 -8.92 21.04 -18.33
N PRO A 12 -9.93 21.76 -17.80
CA PRO A 12 -10.19 21.80 -16.36
C PRO A 12 -10.40 20.39 -15.82
N THR A 13 -9.77 20.06 -14.69
CA THR A 13 -9.82 18.72 -14.10
C THR A 13 -11.25 18.24 -13.81
N HIS A 14 -12.15 19.13 -13.38
CA HIS A 14 -13.57 18.81 -13.14
C HIS A 14 -14.35 18.40 -14.41
N LEU A 15 -13.80 18.62 -15.60
CA LEU A 15 -14.35 18.17 -16.88
C LEU A 15 -13.67 16.89 -17.40
N THR A 16 -12.76 16.31 -16.62
CA THR A 16 -12.01 15.10 -16.99
C THR A 16 -12.41 13.90 -16.13
N LYS A 17 -12.22 12.71 -16.68
CA LYS A 17 -12.30 11.45 -15.94
C LYS A 17 -10.94 10.77 -16.00
N THR A 18 -10.41 10.41 -14.85
CA THR A 18 -9.18 9.63 -14.75
C THR A 18 -9.45 8.13 -14.96
N HIS A 19 -8.44 7.43 -15.42
CA HIS A 19 -8.45 5.98 -15.66
C HIS A 19 -7.19 5.37 -15.02
N LEU A 20 -7.10 4.04 -15.01
CA LEU A 20 -5.83 3.39 -14.67
C LEU A 20 -4.74 3.91 -15.62
N PRO A 21 -3.57 4.33 -15.10
CA PRO A 21 -2.56 4.99 -15.90
C PRO A 21 -1.77 4.03 -16.81
N MET A 22 -1.78 2.74 -16.51
CA MET A 22 -1.14 1.68 -17.30
C MET A 22 -1.98 0.40 -17.30
N HIS A 23 -1.77 -0.44 -18.30
CA HIS A 23 -2.21 -1.83 -18.24
C HIS A 23 -1.24 -2.62 -17.35
N ILE A 24 -1.75 -3.20 -16.26
CA ILE A 24 -0.94 -3.92 -15.28
C ILE A 24 -0.92 -5.39 -15.67
N GLY A 25 0.26 -5.88 -16.08
CA GLY A 25 0.48 -7.30 -16.34
C GLY A 25 0.43 -8.06 -15.02
N ASP A 26 1.48 -7.92 -14.22
CA ASP A 26 1.59 -8.50 -12.89
C ASP A 26 1.60 -7.44 -11.79
N TYR A 27 1.06 -7.81 -10.64
CA TYR A 27 1.12 -7.05 -9.41
C TYR A 27 1.78 -7.91 -8.34
N THR A 28 2.84 -7.39 -7.74
CA THR A 28 3.49 -8.00 -6.58
C THR A 28 3.43 -7.03 -5.43
N ASP A 29 3.03 -7.54 -4.27
CA ASP A 29 2.91 -6.76 -3.05
C ASP A 29 4.01 -7.18 -2.08
N PHE A 30 4.85 -6.23 -1.70
CA PHE A 30 5.94 -6.48 -0.76
C PHE A 30 5.48 -6.28 0.69
N PHE A 31 6.39 -6.54 1.61
CA PHE A 31 6.17 -6.33 3.03
C PHE A 31 7.29 -5.43 3.59
N ALA A 32 7.61 -4.32 2.93
CA ALA A 32 8.83 -3.54 3.21
C ALA A 32 8.75 -2.63 4.45
N GLY A 33 7.55 -2.33 4.97
CA GLY A 33 7.37 -1.54 6.18
C GLY A 33 7.76 -2.29 7.45
N ILE A 34 8.97 -2.04 7.98
CA ILE A 34 9.50 -2.76 9.16
C ILE A 34 8.68 -2.52 10.43
N HIS A 35 8.17 -1.30 10.62
CA HIS A 35 7.34 -0.99 11.77
C HIS A 35 6.00 -1.74 11.70
N HIS A 36 5.37 -1.76 10.53
CA HIS A 36 4.18 -2.56 10.28
C HIS A 36 4.42 -4.05 10.54
N ALA A 37 5.49 -4.61 9.96
CA ALA A 37 5.88 -6.00 10.19
C ALA A 37 6.11 -6.33 11.68
N SER A 38 6.70 -5.39 12.42
CA SER A 38 6.93 -5.52 13.85
C SER A 38 5.63 -5.46 14.66
N ASN A 39 4.75 -4.51 14.34
CA ASN A 39 3.46 -4.33 15.02
C ASN A 39 2.57 -5.56 14.83
N VAL A 40 2.32 -5.95 13.58
CA VAL A 40 1.50 -7.11 13.23
C VAL A 40 2.13 -8.38 13.80
N GLY A 41 3.45 -8.54 13.64
CA GLY A 41 4.18 -9.67 14.19
C GLY A 41 4.03 -9.80 15.71
N ALA A 42 4.15 -8.70 16.44
CA ALA A 42 3.96 -8.69 17.88
C ALA A 42 2.53 -9.07 18.30
N MET A 43 1.51 -8.65 17.53
CA MET A 43 0.11 -9.02 17.80
C MET A 43 -0.15 -10.52 17.65
N PHE A 44 0.48 -11.17 16.66
CA PHE A 44 0.24 -12.60 16.36
C PHE A 44 1.22 -13.56 17.05
N ARG A 45 2.47 -13.15 17.27
CA ARG A 45 3.57 -14.03 17.74
C ARG A 45 4.23 -13.54 19.03
N GLY A 46 3.81 -12.39 19.56
CA GLY A 46 4.44 -11.73 20.70
C GLY A 46 5.66 -10.91 20.31
N ALA A 47 5.99 -9.90 21.12
CA ALA A 47 7.03 -8.92 20.82
C ALA A 47 8.43 -9.53 20.59
N ALA A 48 8.78 -10.60 21.30
CA ALA A 48 10.06 -11.29 21.15
C ALA A 48 10.24 -11.96 19.77
N ASN A 49 9.15 -12.31 19.09
CA ASN A 49 9.14 -13.00 17.79
C ASN A 49 8.41 -12.17 16.72
N ALA A 50 8.43 -10.84 16.88
CA ALA A 50 7.71 -9.92 16.02
C ALA A 50 8.15 -10.07 14.56
N LEU A 51 9.44 -9.98 14.27
CA LEU A 51 9.96 -10.21 12.93
C LEU A 51 10.34 -11.67 12.73
N GLN A 52 9.98 -12.23 11.58
CA GLN A 52 10.48 -13.55 11.16
C GLN A 52 11.97 -13.46 10.78
N PRO A 53 12.76 -14.54 10.94
CA PRO A 53 14.19 -14.51 10.73
C PRO A 53 14.63 -14.03 9.34
N ASN A 54 13.81 -14.25 8.30
CA ASN A 54 14.12 -13.85 6.93
C ASN A 54 13.90 -12.36 6.64
N TYR A 55 13.12 -11.65 7.47
CA TYR A 55 12.60 -10.32 7.14
C TYR A 55 13.71 -9.28 6.88
N THR A 56 14.80 -9.34 7.64
CA THR A 56 15.95 -8.42 7.48
C THR A 56 16.99 -8.92 6.47
N HIS A 57 16.80 -10.10 5.89
CA HIS A 57 17.71 -10.69 4.91
C HIS A 57 17.23 -10.53 3.46
N LEU A 58 15.92 -10.43 3.24
CA LEU A 58 15.31 -10.25 1.92
C LEU A 58 13.99 -9.45 2.01
N PRO A 59 13.61 -8.72 0.94
CA PRO A 59 12.31 -8.08 0.85
C PRO A 59 11.24 -9.14 0.57
N VAL A 60 10.57 -9.61 1.63
CA VAL A 60 9.46 -10.57 1.52
C VAL A 60 8.33 -9.94 0.71
N GLY A 61 7.72 -10.70 -0.20
CA GLY A 61 6.56 -10.28 -0.98
C GLY A 61 5.77 -11.48 -1.51
N TYR A 62 4.62 -11.22 -2.11
CA TYR A 62 3.74 -12.22 -2.71
C TYR A 62 3.09 -11.66 -3.99
N HIS A 63 2.63 -12.55 -4.87
CA HIS A 63 1.88 -12.15 -6.05
C HIS A 63 0.48 -11.68 -5.64
N GLY A 64 0.19 -10.41 -5.92
CA GLY A 64 -1.14 -9.82 -5.77
C GLY A 64 -2.03 -10.17 -6.96
N ARG A 65 -3.15 -9.44 -7.10
CA ARG A 65 -4.11 -9.67 -8.18
C ARG A 65 -4.27 -8.45 -9.09
N SER A 66 -3.68 -8.49 -10.28
CA SER A 66 -3.75 -7.38 -11.24
C SER A 66 -5.17 -7.00 -11.66
N SER A 67 -6.06 -7.99 -11.83
CA SER A 67 -7.42 -7.76 -12.38
C SER A 67 -8.34 -6.95 -11.48
N SER A 68 -8.03 -6.82 -10.19
CA SER A 68 -8.81 -6.09 -9.21
C SER A 68 -8.14 -4.80 -8.74
N ILE A 69 -7.09 -4.38 -9.45
CA ILE A 69 -6.54 -3.03 -9.30
C ILE A 69 -7.47 -2.04 -9.99
N ILE A 70 -7.94 -1.06 -9.23
CA ILE A 70 -8.94 -0.08 -9.66
C ILE A 70 -8.40 1.33 -9.45
N VAL A 71 -8.85 2.26 -10.30
CA VAL A 71 -8.49 3.67 -10.17
C VAL A 71 -9.25 4.32 -9.02
N SER A 72 -8.61 5.25 -8.34
CA SER A 72 -9.19 6.16 -7.35
C SER A 72 -10.61 6.62 -7.71
N GLY A 73 -11.50 6.61 -6.71
CA GLY A 73 -12.92 6.95 -6.83
C GLY A 73 -13.83 5.75 -7.16
N THR A 74 -13.26 4.60 -7.50
CA THR A 74 -14.04 3.37 -7.71
C THR A 74 -14.56 2.84 -6.35
N PRO A 75 -15.87 2.59 -6.18
CA PRO A 75 -16.40 2.02 -4.94
C PRO A 75 -15.88 0.61 -4.68
N VAL A 76 -15.64 0.29 -3.40
CA VAL A 76 -15.09 -1.00 -2.96
C VAL A 76 -16.15 -1.78 -2.23
N ARG A 77 -16.57 -2.90 -2.79
CA ARG A 77 -17.60 -3.74 -2.16
C ARG A 77 -16.99 -4.61 -1.08
N ARG A 78 -17.57 -4.56 0.13
CA ARG A 78 -17.21 -5.48 1.22
C ARG A 78 -17.31 -6.93 0.74
N PRO A 79 -16.23 -7.73 0.84
CA PRO A 79 -16.25 -9.11 0.40
C PRO A 79 -17.05 -9.98 1.38
N ASN A 80 -17.69 -11.02 0.86
CA ASN A 80 -18.09 -12.17 1.66
C ASN A 80 -16.96 -13.19 1.65
N GLY A 81 -16.76 -13.92 2.75
CA GLY A 81 -15.70 -14.91 2.86
C GLY A 81 -15.95 -15.88 4.01
N GLN A 82 -15.09 -16.91 4.09
CA GLN A 82 -15.08 -17.84 5.23
C GLN A 82 -14.36 -17.19 6.41
N VAL A 83 -15.01 -17.19 7.57
CA VAL A 83 -14.43 -16.66 8.82
C VAL A 83 -14.69 -17.60 9.99
N ILE A 84 -13.77 -17.62 10.95
CA ILE A 84 -13.93 -18.37 12.21
C ILE A 84 -14.59 -17.48 13.26
N LEU A 85 -15.84 -17.77 13.60
CA LEU A 85 -16.60 -17.04 14.62
C LEU A 85 -16.31 -17.55 16.03
N ASP A 86 -16.40 -18.87 16.21
CA ASP A 86 -16.05 -19.52 17.47
C ASP A 86 -14.57 -19.90 17.46
N LYS A 87 -13.74 -19.06 18.09
CA LYS A 87 -12.29 -19.29 18.23
C LYS A 87 -11.96 -20.40 19.24
N THR A 88 -12.94 -20.92 19.98
CA THR A 88 -12.75 -21.97 20.99
C THR A 88 -13.08 -23.37 20.46
N ALA A 89 -13.80 -23.47 19.33
CA ALA A 89 -14.14 -24.72 18.69
C ALA A 89 -12.89 -25.49 18.20
N SER A 90 -12.92 -26.82 18.37
CA SER A 90 -11.87 -27.72 17.90
C SER A 90 -12.49 -28.97 17.24
N PRO A 91 -12.35 -29.15 15.91
CA PRO A 91 -11.67 -28.24 14.97
C PRO A 91 -12.45 -26.93 14.77
N PRO A 92 -11.78 -25.84 14.33
CA PRO A 92 -12.47 -24.62 13.93
C PRO A 92 -13.39 -24.91 12.73
N VAL A 93 -14.61 -24.37 12.77
CA VAL A 93 -15.61 -24.51 11.69
C VAL A 93 -15.90 -23.11 11.11
N PRO A 94 -15.68 -22.87 9.81
CA PRO A 94 -15.92 -21.57 9.21
C PRO A 94 -17.41 -21.30 8.98
N THR A 95 -17.76 -20.01 8.99
CA THR A 95 -19.05 -19.50 8.51
C THR A 95 -18.80 -18.60 7.30
N PHE A 96 -19.61 -18.73 6.26
CA PHE A 96 -19.56 -17.84 5.09
C PHE A 96 -20.47 -16.62 5.33
N GLN A 97 -19.89 -15.43 5.38
CA GLN A 97 -20.61 -14.18 5.69
C GLN A 97 -19.85 -12.94 5.21
N PRO A 98 -20.44 -11.74 5.28
CA PRO A 98 -19.71 -10.49 5.04
C PRO A 98 -18.51 -10.34 5.98
N CYS A 99 -17.36 -9.93 5.43
CA CYS A 99 -16.17 -9.59 6.21
C CYS A 99 -16.51 -8.59 7.33
N ARG A 100 -16.09 -8.88 8.56
CA ARG A 100 -16.30 -8.02 9.74
C ARG A 100 -15.11 -7.09 9.97
N ASN A 101 -13.91 -7.52 9.60
CA ASN A 101 -12.67 -6.79 9.83
C ASN A 101 -12.09 -6.26 8.51
N LEU A 102 -12.85 -5.37 7.84
CA LEU A 102 -12.42 -4.72 6.60
C LEU A 102 -11.47 -3.56 6.93
N ASP A 103 -10.35 -3.50 6.22
CA ASP A 103 -9.22 -2.64 6.55
C ASP A 103 -8.60 -2.01 5.31
N ILE A 104 -7.79 -0.98 5.56
CA ILE A 104 -6.89 -0.36 4.59
C ILE A 104 -5.48 -0.88 4.79
N GLU A 105 -4.66 -0.68 3.77
CA GLU A 105 -3.21 -0.70 3.88
C GLU A 105 -2.66 0.51 3.13
N LEU A 106 -2.07 1.45 3.87
CA LEU A 106 -1.43 2.63 3.31
C LEU A 106 -0.11 2.23 2.64
N GLU A 107 -0.05 2.40 1.32
CA GLU A 107 1.11 1.98 0.53
C GLU A 107 1.53 2.97 -0.56
N MET A 108 2.74 2.74 -1.06
CA MET A 108 3.20 3.29 -2.34
C MET A 108 3.23 2.16 -3.38
N GLY A 109 2.79 2.46 -4.60
CA GLY A 109 2.98 1.62 -5.77
C GLY A 109 4.11 2.15 -6.65
N CYS A 110 4.89 1.26 -7.25
CA CYS A 110 5.95 1.56 -8.22
C CYS A 110 5.65 0.87 -9.54
N PHE A 111 5.46 1.65 -10.60
CA PHE A 111 5.33 1.14 -11.96
C PHE A 111 6.70 0.89 -12.58
N LEU A 112 6.82 -0.19 -13.35
CA LEU A 112 8.02 -0.49 -14.11
C LEU A 112 7.93 0.06 -15.55
N ILE A 113 9.03 0.63 -16.05
CA ILE A 113 9.23 0.98 -17.46
C ILE A 113 10.18 -0.01 -18.16
N GLY A 114 11.07 -0.62 -17.39
CA GLY A 114 11.96 -1.67 -17.84
C GLY A 114 11.40 -3.05 -17.53
N GLY A 115 12.02 -4.06 -18.13
CA GLY A 115 11.77 -5.46 -17.83
C GLY A 115 13.08 -6.24 -17.90
N ASN A 116 12.97 -7.55 -17.84
CA ASN A 116 14.09 -8.45 -18.07
C ASN A 116 13.64 -9.73 -18.74
N GLU A 117 14.55 -10.37 -19.47
CA GLU A 117 14.28 -11.68 -20.06
C GLU A 117 14.16 -12.75 -18.97
N LEU A 118 13.38 -13.79 -19.26
CA LEU A 118 13.24 -14.94 -18.37
C LEU A 118 14.62 -15.57 -18.13
N GLY A 119 15.01 -15.66 -16.85
CA GLY A 119 16.31 -16.19 -16.45
C GLY A 119 17.43 -15.15 -16.34
N GLU A 120 17.17 -13.88 -16.68
CA GLU A 120 18.17 -12.80 -16.61
C GLU A 120 17.80 -11.78 -15.53
N PRO A 121 18.42 -11.83 -14.32
CA PRO A 121 18.04 -10.93 -13.24
C PRO A 121 18.39 -9.47 -13.48
N VAL A 122 17.56 -8.56 -12.95
CA VAL A 122 17.90 -7.13 -12.83
C VAL A 122 18.89 -6.96 -11.68
N LYS A 123 20.09 -6.45 -11.99
CA LYS A 123 21.13 -6.19 -10.98
C LYS A 123 20.75 -4.97 -10.14
N ILE A 124 21.09 -4.99 -8.86
CA ILE A 124 20.79 -3.90 -7.93
C ILE A 124 21.31 -2.53 -8.40
N ASP A 125 22.50 -2.49 -9.00
CA ASP A 125 23.12 -1.24 -9.48
C ASP A 125 22.33 -0.56 -10.61
N SER A 126 21.55 -1.33 -11.39
CA SER A 126 20.73 -0.83 -12.49
C SER A 126 19.22 -0.90 -12.19
N ALA A 127 18.81 -1.42 -11.02
CA ALA A 127 17.40 -1.66 -10.72
C ALA A 127 16.56 -0.38 -10.67
N LYS A 128 17.17 0.77 -10.34
CA LYS A 128 16.50 2.08 -10.38
C LYS A 128 16.06 2.48 -11.80
N GLU A 129 16.72 1.99 -12.84
CA GLU A 129 16.42 2.31 -14.24
C GLU A 129 15.15 1.60 -14.71
N ALA A 130 14.74 0.53 -14.03
CA ALA A 130 13.49 -0.17 -14.30
C ALA A 130 12.26 0.59 -13.77
N VAL A 131 12.44 1.60 -12.91
CA VAL A 131 11.34 2.38 -12.32
C VAL A 131 10.82 3.41 -13.30
N PHE A 132 9.52 3.36 -13.60
CA PHE A 132 8.82 4.41 -14.34
C PHE A 132 8.43 5.58 -13.43
N GLY A 133 7.82 5.26 -12.29
CA GLY A 133 7.31 6.24 -11.34
C GLY A 133 6.37 5.63 -10.32
N TYR A 134 5.80 6.49 -9.49
CA TYR A 134 5.14 6.10 -8.26
C TYR A 134 3.69 6.58 -8.20
N VAL A 135 2.87 5.81 -7.50
CA VAL A 135 1.46 6.11 -7.19
C VAL A 135 1.19 5.84 -5.72
N LEU A 136 0.13 6.43 -5.18
CA LEU A 136 -0.44 6.00 -3.91
C LEU A 136 -1.20 4.70 -4.12
N LEU A 137 -1.18 3.81 -3.14
CA LEU A 137 -1.86 2.52 -3.19
C LEU A 137 -2.61 2.26 -1.87
N ASN A 138 -3.82 1.71 -1.99
CA ASN A 138 -4.58 1.15 -0.88
C ASN A 138 -4.84 -0.33 -1.15
N ASP A 139 -4.18 -1.22 -0.40
CA ASP A 139 -4.42 -2.66 -0.52
C ASP A 139 -5.51 -3.12 0.46
N TRP A 140 -6.76 -3.03 0.00
CA TRP A 140 -7.92 -3.31 0.85
C TRP A 140 -7.89 -4.74 1.36
N SER A 141 -8.14 -4.89 2.66
CA SER A 141 -7.85 -6.14 3.34
C SER A 141 -9.02 -6.63 4.19
N ALA A 142 -9.44 -7.88 3.98
CA ALA A 142 -10.45 -8.55 4.82
C ALA A 142 -9.77 -9.42 5.87
N ARG A 143 -9.40 -8.85 7.02
CA ARG A 143 -8.46 -9.46 8.00
C ARG A 143 -8.94 -10.78 8.61
N ASP A 144 -10.24 -10.91 8.83
CA ASP A 144 -10.86 -12.11 9.37
C ASP A 144 -10.89 -13.26 8.34
N VAL A 145 -11.11 -12.94 7.07
CA VAL A 145 -10.94 -13.90 5.96
C VAL A 145 -9.47 -14.29 5.83
N GLN A 146 -8.56 -13.31 5.86
CA GLN A 146 -7.12 -13.52 5.73
C GLN A 146 -6.60 -14.49 6.78
N THR A 147 -6.99 -14.27 8.04
CA THR A 147 -6.53 -15.08 9.18
C THR A 147 -6.87 -16.56 9.01
N TRP A 148 -7.99 -16.87 8.35
CA TRP A 148 -8.41 -18.26 8.11
C TRP A 148 -7.70 -18.89 6.90
N GLU A 149 -7.47 -18.13 5.83
CA GLU A 149 -6.98 -18.70 4.57
C GLU A 149 -5.46 -18.71 4.39
N TYR A 150 -4.72 -17.83 5.09
CA TYR A 150 -3.35 -17.51 4.66
C TYR A 150 -2.31 -18.61 4.94
N VAL A 151 -2.60 -19.56 5.83
CA VAL A 151 -1.65 -20.64 6.15
C VAL A 151 -1.94 -21.85 5.27
N PRO A 152 -0.96 -22.39 4.52
CA PRO A 152 0.45 -21.97 4.44
C PRO A 152 0.79 -21.08 3.22
N LEU A 153 -0.17 -20.75 2.37
CA LEU A 153 0.08 -20.27 1.00
C LEU A 153 0.13 -18.74 0.85
N GLY A 154 -0.10 -17.99 1.92
CA GLY A 154 -0.19 -16.53 1.88
C GLY A 154 -1.61 -16.01 1.63
N PRO A 155 -1.78 -14.68 1.66
CA PRO A 155 -3.08 -14.03 1.46
C PRO A 155 -3.65 -14.27 0.06
N PHE A 156 -4.98 -14.39 -0.06
CA PHE A 156 -5.65 -14.64 -1.33
C PHE A 156 -6.97 -13.87 -1.47
N ASN A 157 -8.12 -14.46 -1.12
CA ASN A 157 -9.43 -13.80 -1.25
C ASN A 157 -9.56 -12.58 -0.35
N ALA A 158 -8.77 -12.53 0.72
CA ALA A 158 -8.74 -11.42 1.63
C ALA A 158 -8.05 -10.17 1.07
N LYS A 159 -7.43 -10.24 -0.11
CA LYS A 159 -6.74 -9.14 -0.80
C LYS A 159 -7.25 -8.95 -2.23
N ASN A 160 -7.54 -10.04 -2.94
CA ASN A 160 -7.84 -10.01 -4.37
C ASN A 160 -9.19 -9.34 -4.74
N PHE A 161 -9.97 -8.84 -3.78
CA PHE A 161 -11.27 -8.23 -4.04
C PHE A 161 -11.17 -6.76 -4.50
N ALA A 162 -10.15 -6.03 -4.06
CA ALA A 162 -9.88 -4.66 -4.52
C ALA A 162 -8.51 -4.17 -4.05
N THR A 163 -7.75 -3.55 -4.95
CA THR A 163 -6.60 -2.70 -4.63
C THR A 163 -6.81 -1.36 -5.35
N THR A 164 -6.69 -0.23 -4.69
CA THR A 164 -6.92 1.09 -5.32
C THR A 164 -5.63 1.85 -5.51
N ILE A 165 -5.43 2.49 -6.66
CA ILE A 165 -4.28 3.37 -6.91
C ILE A 165 -4.69 4.79 -7.31
N SER A 166 -3.83 5.77 -6.97
CA SER A 166 -3.96 7.13 -7.50
C SER A 166 -3.73 7.16 -9.02
N PRO A 167 -4.40 8.06 -9.77
CA PRO A 167 -4.35 8.06 -11.23
C PRO A 167 -3.10 8.70 -11.83
N TRP A 168 -2.38 9.52 -11.07
CA TRP A 168 -1.22 10.27 -11.58
C TRP A 168 0.08 9.57 -11.17
N ILE A 169 0.88 9.15 -12.14
CA ILE A 169 2.20 8.57 -11.91
C ILE A 169 3.20 9.72 -11.72
N VAL A 170 3.81 9.80 -10.55
CA VAL A 170 4.85 10.79 -10.24
C VAL A 170 6.22 10.21 -10.62
N LEU A 171 6.94 10.93 -11.47
CA LEU A 171 8.23 10.47 -12.00
C LEU A 171 9.37 10.63 -10.97
N PRO A 172 10.39 9.76 -11.00
CA PRO A 172 11.57 9.88 -10.13
C PRO A 172 12.28 11.23 -10.23
N SER A 173 12.29 11.85 -11.42
CA SER A 173 12.90 13.17 -11.63
C SER A 173 12.21 14.28 -10.85
N ALA A 174 10.89 14.21 -10.65
CA ALA A 174 10.16 15.15 -9.80
C ALA A 174 10.44 14.90 -8.31
N LEU A 175 10.76 13.66 -7.94
CA LEU A 175 11.04 13.26 -6.56
C LEU A 175 12.51 13.40 -6.15
N ALA A 176 13.42 13.58 -7.11
CA ALA A 176 14.87 13.62 -6.88
C ALA A 176 15.31 14.57 -5.74
N PRO A 177 14.75 15.79 -5.58
CA PRO A 177 15.10 16.67 -4.45
C PRO A 177 14.76 16.08 -3.07
N PHE A 178 13.80 15.16 -3.01
CA PHE A 178 13.25 14.58 -1.79
C PHE A 178 13.77 13.17 -1.51
N ALA A 179 14.77 12.70 -2.27
CA ALA A 179 15.43 11.43 -1.98
C ALA A 179 16.11 11.52 -0.60
N VAL A 180 15.99 10.50 0.25
CA VAL A 180 16.57 10.46 1.59
C VAL A 180 17.19 9.09 1.86
N PRO A 181 18.07 8.97 2.88
CA PRO A 181 18.60 7.67 3.28
C PRO A 181 17.51 6.68 3.68
N LYS A 182 17.72 5.41 3.31
CA LYS A 182 16.90 4.28 3.78
C LYS A 182 16.98 4.12 5.29
N LEU A 183 15.98 3.47 5.88
CA LEU A 183 16.11 2.99 7.25
C LEU A 183 17.32 2.04 7.37
N PRO A 184 18.10 2.14 8.47
CA PRO A 184 19.23 1.26 8.66
C PRO A 184 18.76 -0.19 8.88
N ASN A 185 19.33 -1.12 8.11
CA ASN A 185 19.15 -2.55 8.34
C ASN A 185 20.21 -3.05 9.33
N LYS A 186 19.77 -3.76 10.37
CA LYS A 186 20.69 -4.36 11.38
C LYS A 186 21.46 -5.56 10.83
N THR A 187 20.95 -6.18 9.78
CA THR A 187 21.56 -7.32 9.12
C THR A 187 22.39 -6.84 7.93
N SER A 188 23.63 -7.33 7.82
CA SER A 188 24.42 -7.18 6.59
C SER A 188 23.78 -8.00 5.48
N VAL A 189 23.33 -7.33 4.43
CA VAL A 189 22.65 -7.97 3.29
C VAL A 189 23.66 -8.64 2.35
N LEU A 190 23.21 -9.63 1.58
CA LEU A 190 24.04 -10.27 0.56
C LEU A 190 24.37 -9.28 -0.58
N PRO A 191 25.47 -9.48 -1.32
CA PRO A 191 25.93 -8.51 -2.34
C PRO A 191 24.89 -8.13 -3.40
N TYR A 192 23.97 -9.04 -3.75
CA TYR A 192 22.94 -8.76 -4.75
C TYR A 192 21.85 -7.77 -4.29
N LEU A 193 21.78 -7.47 -2.99
CA LEU A 193 20.89 -6.46 -2.39
C LEU A 193 21.66 -5.28 -1.78
N ASP A 194 22.98 -5.29 -1.88
CA ASP A 194 23.87 -4.26 -1.36
C ASP A 194 23.87 -3.04 -2.29
N GLU A 195 22.78 -2.27 -2.20
CA GLU A 195 22.57 -1.05 -2.97
C GLU A 195 23.49 0.07 -2.49
N LYS A 196 24.35 0.54 -3.40
CA LYS A 196 25.34 1.60 -3.14
C LYS A 196 24.76 3.00 -3.07
N GLU A 197 23.57 3.20 -3.60
CA GLU A 197 22.86 4.48 -3.49
C GLU A 197 22.33 4.66 -2.06
N GLU A 198 22.93 5.61 -1.35
CA GLU A 198 22.55 5.95 0.02
C GLU A 198 21.16 6.58 0.04
N ARG A 199 20.81 7.44 -0.93
CA ARG A 199 19.52 8.15 -1.00
C ARG A 199 18.59 7.50 -2.02
N SER A 200 18.02 6.36 -1.65
CA SER A 200 17.24 5.48 -2.56
C SER A 200 15.75 5.34 -2.19
N VAL A 201 15.30 6.08 -1.18
CA VAL A 201 13.87 6.23 -0.83
C VAL A 201 13.49 7.71 -0.87
N TYR A 202 12.20 8.04 -0.90
CA TYR A 202 11.72 9.42 -0.97
C TYR A 202 10.95 9.80 0.29
N ASP A 203 11.19 11.01 0.80
CA ASP A 203 10.44 11.55 1.93
C ASP A 203 9.09 12.13 1.48
N ILE A 204 8.14 11.23 1.23
CA ILE A 204 6.78 11.56 0.83
C ILE A 204 5.90 11.59 2.08
N GLN A 205 5.34 12.75 2.43
CA GLN A 205 4.39 12.86 3.54
C GLN A 205 3.05 12.29 3.12
N LEU A 206 2.67 11.18 3.73
CA LEU A 206 1.43 10.45 3.50
C LEU A 206 0.40 10.79 4.56
N THR A 207 -0.85 10.89 4.13
CA THR A 207 -2.00 11.12 5.01
C THR A 207 -3.15 10.21 4.65
N VAL A 208 -3.88 9.75 5.66
CA VAL A 208 -5.08 8.94 5.50
C VAL A 208 -6.22 9.64 6.21
N ASP A 209 -7.22 10.02 5.43
CA ASP A 209 -8.48 10.54 5.93
C ASP A 209 -9.58 9.48 5.84
N LEU A 210 -10.39 9.39 6.90
CA LEU A 210 -11.59 8.58 6.96
C LEU A 210 -12.80 9.49 7.13
N THR A 211 -13.75 9.37 6.20
CA THR A 211 -15.01 10.12 6.24
C THR A 211 -16.17 9.16 6.52
N THR A 212 -16.92 9.43 7.59
CA THR A 212 -18.10 8.65 7.96
C THR A 212 -19.29 8.96 7.05
N PRO A 213 -20.21 8.00 6.81
CA PRO A 213 -21.34 8.23 5.91
C PRO A 213 -22.42 9.11 6.54
N GLY A 214 -23.23 9.73 5.67
CA GLY A 214 -24.45 10.45 6.05
C GLY A 214 -24.31 11.97 6.08
N PRO A 215 -25.41 12.71 6.31
CA PRO A 215 -25.42 14.18 6.28
C PRO A 215 -24.54 14.83 7.35
N GLU A 216 -24.37 14.15 8.49
CA GLU A 216 -23.50 14.56 9.60
C GLU A 216 -22.12 13.89 9.52
N GLY A 217 -21.82 13.24 8.39
CA GLY A 217 -20.54 12.59 8.15
C GLY A 217 -19.38 13.56 8.31
N ALA A 218 -18.38 13.16 9.08
CA ALA A 218 -17.21 13.98 9.39
C ALA A 218 -15.93 13.28 8.93
N THR A 219 -14.99 14.08 8.46
CA THR A 219 -13.66 13.61 8.05
C THR A 219 -12.69 13.68 9.21
N THR A 220 -11.95 12.60 9.44
CA THR A 220 -10.87 12.52 10.43
C THR A 220 -9.59 12.07 9.75
N THR A 221 -8.49 12.80 9.93
CA THR A 221 -7.17 12.26 9.58
C THR A 221 -6.76 11.21 10.61
N ILE A 222 -6.75 9.94 10.20
CA ILE A 222 -6.43 8.82 11.07
C ILE A 222 -4.94 8.44 11.02
N SER A 223 -4.22 8.84 9.96
CA SER A 223 -2.78 8.61 9.85
C SER A 223 -2.04 9.75 9.14
N ARG A 224 -0.83 10.03 9.61
CA ARG A 224 0.19 10.91 9.04
C ARG A 224 1.54 10.21 9.22
N VAL A 225 2.16 9.80 8.13
CA VAL A 225 3.42 9.05 8.13
C VAL A 225 4.24 9.42 6.91
N SER A 226 5.56 9.19 6.94
CA SER A 226 6.40 9.35 5.75
C SER A 226 6.64 8.01 5.06
N ALA A 227 6.60 8.00 3.73
CA ALA A 227 6.98 6.85 2.90
C ALA A 227 8.44 6.39 3.10
N ARG A 228 9.28 7.22 3.75
CA ARG A 228 10.65 6.84 4.13
C ARG A 228 10.70 5.68 5.13
N ASN A 229 9.58 5.36 5.79
CA ASN A 229 9.50 4.33 6.82
C ASN A 229 9.42 2.89 6.27
N ILE A 230 10.08 2.65 5.13
CA ILE A 230 10.29 1.32 4.56
C ILE A 230 11.76 0.90 4.74
N LEU A 231 11.98 -0.39 4.98
CA LEU A 231 13.33 -0.94 5.11
C LEU A 231 13.97 -1.20 3.75
N TRP A 232 13.17 -1.71 2.82
CA TRP A 232 13.61 -2.12 1.50
C TRP A 232 13.20 -1.07 0.46
N SER A 233 14.16 -0.60 -0.34
CA SER A 233 13.87 0.30 -1.45
C SER A 233 13.24 -0.46 -2.63
N PHE A 234 12.56 0.27 -3.54
CA PHE A 234 12.06 -0.34 -4.78
C PHE A 234 13.17 -0.97 -5.64
N PRO A 235 14.37 -0.37 -5.78
CA PRO A 235 15.51 -1.07 -6.40
C PRO A 235 15.85 -2.41 -5.75
N GLN A 236 15.87 -2.51 -4.41
CA GLN A 236 16.09 -3.79 -3.72
C GLN A 236 14.96 -4.78 -3.94
N MET A 237 13.71 -4.32 -3.92
CA MET A 237 12.54 -5.14 -4.24
C MET A 237 12.61 -5.70 -5.66
N ILE A 238 12.95 -4.88 -6.67
CA ILE A 238 13.11 -5.28 -8.08
C ILE A 238 14.24 -6.30 -8.25
N ALA A 239 15.41 -6.03 -7.66
CA ALA A 239 16.55 -6.93 -7.72
C ALA A 239 16.24 -8.29 -7.07
N HIS A 240 15.51 -8.30 -5.95
CA HIS A 240 15.07 -9.54 -5.32
C HIS A 240 14.06 -10.29 -6.17
N HIS A 241 13.03 -9.60 -6.68
CA HIS A 241 11.94 -10.20 -7.45
C HIS A 241 12.47 -10.95 -8.67
N SER A 242 13.44 -10.36 -9.37
CA SER A 242 14.06 -10.93 -10.57
C SER A 242 15.25 -11.85 -10.28
N SER A 243 15.72 -11.97 -9.03
CA SER A 243 16.93 -12.72 -8.68
C SER A 243 16.89 -14.21 -9.04
N GLY A 244 15.70 -14.82 -8.99
CA GLY A 244 15.45 -16.18 -9.44
C GLY A 244 15.23 -16.32 -10.96
N GLY A 245 15.32 -15.24 -11.73
CA GLY A 245 15.05 -15.20 -13.16
C GLY A 245 13.60 -14.85 -13.53
N CYS A 246 12.77 -14.38 -12.60
CA CYS A 246 11.42 -13.91 -12.90
C CYS A 246 11.46 -12.77 -13.93
N PRO A 247 10.71 -12.85 -15.05
CA PRO A 247 10.67 -11.79 -16.04
C PRO A 247 9.74 -10.68 -15.56
N LEU A 248 10.28 -9.48 -15.34
CA LEU A 248 9.51 -8.28 -15.12
C LEU A 248 9.14 -7.64 -16.46
N SER A 249 7.97 -7.01 -16.53
CA SER A 249 7.44 -6.38 -17.73
C SER A 249 7.12 -4.89 -17.52
N PRO A 250 7.24 -4.05 -18.56
CA PRO A 250 6.73 -2.68 -18.50
C PRO A 250 5.24 -2.66 -18.15
N GLY A 251 4.86 -1.83 -17.18
CA GLY A 251 3.51 -1.74 -16.66
C GLY A 251 3.21 -2.63 -15.45
N ASP A 252 4.11 -3.54 -15.07
CA ASP A 252 4.01 -4.24 -13.79
C ASP A 252 4.03 -3.25 -12.63
N LEU A 253 3.28 -3.59 -11.59
CA LEU A 253 3.13 -2.79 -10.39
C LEU A 253 3.74 -3.51 -9.18
N LEU A 254 4.59 -2.81 -8.43
CA LEU A 254 5.10 -3.30 -7.15
C LEU A 254 4.53 -2.45 -6.01
N GLY A 255 3.79 -3.05 -5.09
CA GLY A 255 3.34 -2.44 -3.83
C GLY A 255 4.45 -2.48 -2.79
N SER A 256 4.56 -1.44 -1.97
CA SER A 256 5.60 -1.36 -0.92
C SER A 256 5.35 -2.34 0.23
N GLY A 257 4.12 -2.78 0.43
CA GLY A 257 3.64 -3.22 1.73
C GLY A 257 3.29 -2.02 2.61
N THR A 258 2.42 -2.26 3.59
CA THR A 258 1.89 -1.24 4.49
C THR A 258 3.00 -0.40 5.14
N ILE A 259 2.84 0.93 5.08
CA ILE A 259 3.77 1.91 5.62
C ILE A 259 3.27 2.41 6.98
N SER A 260 4.05 2.15 8.03
CA SER A 260 3.80 2.62 9.40
C SER A 260 5.04 3.31 9.97
N GLY A 261 4.82 4.30 10.84
CA GLY A 261 5.87 4.94 11.63
C GLY A 261 6.27 4.15 12.86
N ASP A 262 7.24 4.67 13.61
CA ASP A 262 7.90 3.99 14.71
C ASP A 262 7.23 4.20 16.07
N SER A 263 6.14 4.98 16.13
CA SER A 263 5.44 5.28 17.39
C SER A 263 4.91 4.05 18.12
N GLY A 264 4.65 2.96 17.38
CA GLY A 264 4.01 1.73 17.85
C GLY A 264 2.53 1.88 18.24
N LYS A 265 1.94 3.08 18.12
CA LYS A 265 0.53 3.37 18.42
C LYS A 265 0.11 4.74 17.88
N GLY A 266 -1.15 4.85 17.46
CA GLY A 266 -1.76 6.13 17.13
C GLY A 266 -1.61 6.52 15.66
N GLY A 267 -1.38 7.81 15.41
CA GLY A 267 -1.68 8.48 14.15
C GLY A 267 -0.62 8.41 13.06
N ASP A 268 0.32 7.48 13.09
CA ASP A 268 1.32 7.24 12.03
C ASP A 268 1.33 5.77 11.54
N LEU A 269 0.33 4.98 11.95
CA LEU A 269 0.18 3.59 11.56
C LEU A 269 -0.53 3.47 10.19
N GLY A 270 -0.19 2.46 9.41
CA GLY A 270 -0.66 2.29 8.04
C GLY A 270 -1.96 1.50 7.87
N SER A 271 -2.51 0.94 8.95
CA SER A 271 -3.74 0.13 8.93
C SER A 271 -4.60 0.31 10.18
N LEU A 272 -5.91 0.09 10.08
CA LEU A 272 -6.79 0.06 11.26
C LEU A 272 -6.52 -1.18 12.11
N LEU A 273 -6.03 -2.29 11.53
CA LEU A 273 -5.53 -3.44 12.28
C LEU A 273 -4.51 -2.99 13.34
N GLU A 274 -3.53 -2.17 12.92
CA GLU A 274 -2.52 -1.64 13.83
C GLU A 274 -3.11 -0.64 14.82
N MET A 275 -3.86 0.36 14.34
CA MET A 275 -4.42 1.43 15.18
C MET A 275 -5.37 0.90 16.26
N SER A 276 -6.14 -0.14 15.94
CA SER A 276 -7.12 -0.75 16.83
C SER A 276 -6.54 -1.92 17.65
N GLU A 277 -5.26 -2.25 17.50
CA GLU A 277 -4.63 -3.42 18.15
C GLU A 277 -5.40 -4.73 17.91
N GLY A 278 -5.80 -4.98 16.66
CA GLY A 278 -6.63 -6.13 16.29
C GLY A 278 -8.07 -6.01 16.79
N GLY A 279 -8.62 -4.79 16.85
CA GLY A 279 -9.97 -4.49 17.32
C GLY A 279 -10.12 -4.43 18.84
N LYS A 280 -9.02 -4.40 19.60
CA LYS A 280 -9.04 -4.25 21.06
C LYS A 280 -9.16 -2.79 21.53
N ARG A 281 -8.88 -1.84 20.64
CA ARG A 281 -8.96 -0.39 20.90
C ARG A 281 -9.80 0.31 19.84
N GLU A 282 -10.52 1.32 20.29
CA GLU A 282 -11.29 2.19 19.42
C GLU A 282 -10.40 3.31 18.85
N VAL A 283 -10.52 3.53 17.54
CA VAL A 283 -9.98 4.69 16.84
C VAL A 283 -11.05 5.77 16.86
N MET A 284 -10.78 6.86 17.60
CA MET A 284 -11.71 7.98 17.75
C MET A 284 -11.79 8.78 16.44
N LEU A 285 -13.00 9.07 16.00
CA LEU A 285 -13.29 9.91 14.85
C LEU A 285 -14.01 11.20 15.28
N ALA A 286 -13.92 12.22 14.42
CA ALA A 286 -14.74 13.42 14.51
C ALA A 286 -16.24 13.05 14.53
N GLY A 287 -17.04 13.88 15.19
CA GLY A 287 -18.48 13.61 15.35
C GLY A 287 -18.83 12.57 16.42
N MET A 288 -17.90 12.26 17.35
CA MET A 288 -18.07 11.27 18.43
C MET A 288 -18.31 9.83 17.90
N ASP A 289 -17.84 9.54 16.69
CA ASP A 289 -17.88 8.18 16.12
C ASP A 289 -16.56 7.44 16.42
N VAL A 290 -16.57 6.12 16.33
CA VAL A 290 -15.41 5.26 16.56
C VAL A 290 -15.33 4.15 15.52
N ARG A 291 -14.11 3.68 15.25
CA ARG A 291 -13.85 2.50 14.40
C ARG A 291 -12.86 1.56 15.07
N THR A 292 -13.07 0.27 14.85
CA THR A 292 -12.00 -0.73 14.95
C THR A 292 -11.57 -1.16 13.55
N PHE A 293 -12.55 -1.35 12.67
CA PHE A 293 -12.41 -1.63 11.24
C PHE A 293 -13.46 -0.81 10.46
N LEU A 294 -13.34 -0.77 9.14
CA LEU A 294 -14.21 0.00 8.26
C LEU A 294 -15.65 -0.51 8.29
N LYS A 295 -16.60 0.43 8.29
CA LYS A 295 -18.05 0.18 8.14
C LYS A 295 -18.51 0.51 6.72
N ASP A 296 -19.68 0.01 6.36
CA ASP A 296 -20.30 0.35 5.08
C ASP A 296 -20.58 1.85 5.00
N GLY A 297 -20.31 2.44 3.84
CA GLY A 297 -20.46 3.86 3.57
C GLY A 297 -19.25 4.72 3.95
N ASP A 298 -18.31 4.20 4.75
CA ASP A 298 -17.06 4.90 5.04
C ASP A 298 -16.30 5.18 3.74
N THR A 299 -15.68 6.35 3.64
CA THR A 299 -14.80 6.73 2.52
C THR A 299 -13.40 6.98 3.02
N VAL A 300 -12.44 6.26 2.45
CA VAL A 300 -11.00 6.42 2.73
C VAL A 300 -10.41 7.28 1.62
N CYS A 301 -9.58 8.25 2.00
CA CYS A 301 -8.78 9.06 1.09
C CYS A 301 -7.32 9.09 1.54
N ILE A 302 -6.43 8.53 0.71
CA ILE A 302 -4.99 8.65 0.89
C ILE A 302 -4.47 9.80 0.03
N ARG A 303 -3.61 10.65 0.60
CA ARG A 303 -2.86 11.68 -0.12
C ARG A 303 -1.38 11.59 0.19
N GLY A 304 -0.54 11.98 -0.78
CA GLY A 304 0.90 12.07 -0.62
C GLY A 304 1.44 13.36 -1.20
N VAL A 305 2.40 13.96 -0.52
CA VAL A 305 3.05 15.20 -0.95
C VAL A 305 4.52 15.25 -0.53
N CYS A 306 5.37 15.80 -1.39
CA CYS A 306 6.73 16.19 -1.08
C CYS A 306 6.90 17.71 -1.13
N GLY A 307 7.77 18.23 -0.28
CA GLY A 307 8.10 19.65 -0.23
C GLY A 307 6.95 20.53 0.25
N ASP A 308 7.11 21.83 0.02
CA ASP A 308 6.13 22.87 0.29
C ASP A 308 6.12 23.87 -0.88
N GLU A 309 5.12 24.76 -0.94
CA GLU A 309 4.95 25.70 -2.05
C GLU A 309 6.11 26.71 -2.16
N ASP A 310 6.78 27.01 -1.03
CA ASP A 310 7.81 28.04 -0.92
C ASP A 310 9.25 27.50 -0.96
N GLY A 311 9.44 26.18 -0.97
CA GLY A 311 10.73 25.51 -0.87
C GLY A 311 11.46 25.36 -2.21
N GLU A 312 12.79 25.17 -2.16
CA GLU A 312 13.64 25.09 -3.37
C GLU A 312 13.26 23.95 -4.34
N GLY A 313 12.62 22.89 -3.85
CA GLY A 313 12.12 21.77 -4.67
C GLY A 313 10.67 21.91 -5.16
N GLY A 314 9.96 22.95 -4.71
CA GLY A 314 8.52 23.12 -4.91
C GLY A 314 7.67 21.99 -4.29
N LEU A 315 6.37 22.02 -4.59
CA LEU A 315 5.40 21.03 -4.12
C LEU A 315 5.19 19.94 -5.17
N VAL A 316 5.36 18.67 -4.79
CA VAL A 316 5.04 17.52 -5.64
C VAL A 316 3.95 16.68 -4.99
N GLY A 317 2.72 16.78 -5.51
CA GLY A 317 1.56 16.05 -5.02
C GLY A 317 1.20 14.83 -5.87
N PHE A 318 0.67 13.79 -5.22
CA PHE A 318 0.23 12.55 -5.87
C PHE A 318 -1.27 12.52 -6.23
N GLY A 319 -1.99 13.60 -5.93
CA GLY A 319 -3.45 13.61 -5.97
C GLY A 319 -4.04 12.74 -4.85
N GLU A 320 -5.14 12.06 -5.14
CA GLU A 320 -5.90 11.29 -4.14
C GLU A 320 -6.07 9.83 -4.59
N CYS A 321 -5.93 8.90 -3.64
CA CYS A 321 -6.34 7.51 -3.75
C CYS A 321 -7.56 7.29 -2.84
N VAL A 322 -8.75 7.26 -3.45
CA VAL A 322 -10.04 7.29 -2.75
C VAL A 322 -10.83 6.03 -3.02
N GLY A 323 -11.50 5.50 -2.00
CA GLY A 323 -12.52 4.47 -2.17
C GLY A 323 -13.58 4.53 -1.09
N ARG A 324 -14.84 4.37 -1.50
CA ARG A 324 -15.99 4.26 -0.59
C ARG A 324 -16.39 2.81 -0.43
N VAL A 325 -16.60 2.37 0.81
CA VAL A 325 -17.02 1.01 1.13
C VAL A 325 -18.51 0.83 0.81
N GLU A 326 -18.83 -0.13 -0.06
CA GLU A 326 -20.19 -0.56 -0.36
C GLU A 326 -20.55 -1.82 0.41
N SER A 327 -21.83 -1.97 0.73
CA SER A 327 -22.33 -3.17 1.40
C SER A 327 -22.08 -4.44 0.61
N ALA A 328 -21.81 -5.51 1.36
CA ALA A 328 -21.62 -6.85 0.81
C ALA A 328 -22.87 -7.31 0.04
N VAL A 329 -22.64 -8.19 -0.96
CA VAL A 329 -23.74 -8.87 -1.64
C VAL A 329 -24.46 -9.79 -0.65
N LYS A 330 -25.79 -9.81 -0.68
CA LYS A 330 -26.60 -10.75 0.12
C LYS A 330 -26.54 -12.13 -0.54
N TYR A 331 -26.25 -13.15 0.26
CA TYR A 331 -26.29 -14.57 -0.12
C TYR A 331 -27.51 -15.25 0.48
#